data_AF-A0A174JG74-F1
#
_entry.id   AF-A0A174JG74-F1
#
_cell.length_a   1.000
_cell.length_b   1.000
_cell.length_c   1.000
_cell.angle_alpha   90.00
_cell.angle_beta   90.00
_cell.angle_gamma   90.00
#
_symmetry.space_group_name_H-M   'P 1'
#
loop_
_entity.id
_entity.type
_entity.pdbx_description
1 polymer ?
#
loop_
_entity_poly.entity_id
_entity_poly.type
_entity_poly.pdbx_seq_one_letter_code
_entity_poly.pdbx_strand_id
1 'polypeptide(L)'
;MKTTIKRLQTFAHYKPLFLQLVAKDIKLKYRRSFLGYIWSILNPLMIMGIMVIVFSSMFRWDITNYPVYLIIGQTIFSFVSESTNQAMWSITGNAALLKKTYVPKYIFPLSKITSSFVNTLFALGAMLIVFIACRVKFNIYMLFLPVVLLEVYVFCSGLGLLLAQGTVFFRDIQYIYGAFITVWTYLTPIFYPIQQLPFELMWMIKHFNPLYSYITQFRTIVLEGTFPDLRLIAYGIVVAGLSLAIGLFVFLKKQDKFILYI
;
A
#
# COMPACT_ATOMS: atom_id res chain seq x y z
N MET A 1 -2.76 6.95 28.97
CA MET A 1 -1.33 7.31 28.75
C MET A 1 -0.34 6.21 29.14
N LYS A 2 -0.43 5.62 30.35
CA LYS A 2 0.49 4.55 30.83
C LYS A 2 0.52 3.29 29.91
N THR A 3 -0.60 2.91 29.32
CA THR A 3 -0.73 1.74 28.43
C THR A 3 -0.03 1.93 27.09
N THR A 4 -0.07 3.14 26.51
CA THR A 4 0.56 3.46 25.22
C THR A 4 2.09 3.52 25.34
N ILE A 5 2.60 4.11 26.43
CA ILE A 5 4.04 4.17 26.74
C ILE A 5 4.62 2.77 26.95
N LYS A 6 3.91 1.90 27.69
CA LYS A 6 4.32 0.51 27.89
C LYS A 6 4.37 -0.27 26.57
N ARG A 7 3.45 0.00 25.63
CA ARG A 7 3.43 -0.60 24.29
C ARG A 7 4.57 -0.11 23.38
N LEU A 8 4.93 1.17 23.46
CA LEU A 8 6.10 1.71 22.74
C LEU A 8 7.41 1.11 23.26
N GLN A 9 7.55 0.97 24.59
CA GLN A 9 8.69 0.28 25.20
C GLN A 9 8.73 -1.21 24.81
N THR A 10 7.57 -1.87 24.77
CA THR A 10 7.45 -3.25 24.28
C THR A 10 7.91 -3.33 22.81
N PHE A 11 7.48 -2.41 21.95
CA PHE A 11 7.92 -2.39 20.55
C PHE A 11 9.44 -2.20 20.43
N ALA A 12 10.04 -1.33 21.24
CA ALA A 12 11.50 -1.15 21.26
C ALA A 12 12.23 -2.44 21.65
N HIS A 13 11.70 -3.21 22.61
CA HIS A 13 12.25 -4.50 23.01
C HIS A 13 12.18 -5.56 21.89
N TYR A 14 11.09 -5.58 21.11
CA TYR A 14 10.90 -6.52 19.99
C TYR A 14 11.35 -5.97 18.62
N LYS A 15 11.96 -4.79 18.57
CA LYS A 15 12.56 -4.21 17.35
C LYS A 15 13.50 -5.18 16.62
N PRO A 16 14.43 -5.92 17.27
CA PRO A 16 15.28 -6.88 16.56
C PRO A 16 14.46 -8.00 15.90
N LEU A 17 13.42 -8.52 16.56
CA LEU A 17 12.53 -9.51 15.99
C LEU A 17 11.77 -8.94 14.78
N PHE A 18 11.23 -7.73 14.90
CA PHE A 18 10.55 -7.04 13.80
C PHE A 18 11.47 -6.89 12.58
N LEU A 19 12.69 -6.40 12.77
CA LEU A 19 13.67 -6.27 11.70
C LEU A 19 14.06 -7.62 11.09
N GLN A 20 14.19 -8.66 11.90
CA GLN A 20 14.44 -10.01 11.41
C GLN A 20 13.27 -10.57 10.59
N LEU A 21 12.02 -10.32 11.00
CA LEU A 21 10.85 -10.72 10.23
C LEU A 21 10.80 -10.01 8.87
N VAL A 22 11.01 -8.69 8.85
CA VAL A 22 11.10 -7.90 7.61
C VAL A 22 12.23 -8.42 6.72
N ALA A 23 13.44 -8.58 7.26
CA ALA A 23 14.59 -9.07 6.51
C ALA A 23 14.39 -10.50 6.01
N LYS A 24 13.75 -11.37 6.80
CA LYS A 24 13.39 -12.74 6.39
C LYS A 24 12.47 -12.71 5.19
N ASP A 25 11.42 -11.88 5.23
CA ASP A 25 10.43 -11.81 4.16
C ASP A 25 11.04 -11.29 2.85
N ILE A 26 11.86 -10.25 2.92
CA ILE A 26 12.60 -9.74 1.76
C ILE A 26 13.54 -10.81 1.21
N LYS A 27 14.34 -11.46 2.07
CA LYS A 27 15.25 -12.53 1.64
C LYS A 27 14.51 -13.70 1.02
N LEU A 28 13.38 -14.11 1.59
CA LEU A 28 12.57 -15.21 1.06
C LEU A 28 11.97 -14.85 -0.31
N LYS A 29 11.54 -13.61 -0.52
CA LYS A 29 10.97 -13.15 -1.80
C LYS A 29 11.97 -13.25 -2.95
N TYR A 30 13.24 -12.94 -2.71
CA TYR A 30 14.28 -12.98 -3.76
C TYR A 30 15.19 -14.22 -3.69
N ARG A 31 15.00 -15.10 -2.70
CA ARG A 31 15.79 -16.33 -2.55
C ARG A 31 15.56 -17.23 -3.76
N ARG A 32 16.66 -17.68 -4.39
CA ARG A 32 16.67 -18.55 -5.59
C ARG A 32 16.07 -17.91 -6.85
N SER A 33 15.87 -16.59 -6.88
CA SER A 33 15.48 -15.90 -8.11
C SER A 33 16.73 -15.54 -8.93
N PHE A 34 16.72 -15.88 -10.22
CA PHE A 34 17.84 -15.62 -11.13
C PHE A 34 18.15 -14.11 -11.29
N LEU A 35 17.11 -13.27 -11.39
CA LEU A 35 17.27 -11.81 -11.48
C LEU A 35 17.21 -11.11 -10.11
N GLY A 36 16.84 -11.83 -9.03
CA GLY A 36 16.83 -11.28 -7.67
C GLY A 36 16.03 -9.97 -7.53
N TYR A 37 16.65 -8.96 -6.94
CA TYR A 37 16.04 -7.64 -6.69
C TYR A 37 15.62 -6.87 -7.96
N ILE A 38 16.23 -7.18 -9.12
CA ILE A 38 15.91 -6.54 -10.41
C ILE A 38 14.45 -6.78 -10.78
N TRP A 39 13.86 -7.92 -10.39
CA TRP A 39 12.45 -8.22 -10.65
C TRP A 39 11.48 -7.19 -10.08
N SER A 40 11.80 -6.57 -8.95
CA SER A 40 10.93 -5.55 -8.33
C SER A 40 10.93 -4.23 -9.08
N ILE A 41 11.91 -4.01 -9.94
CA ILE A 41 11.98 -2.88 -10.86
C ILE A 41 11.39 -3.27 -12.22
N LEU A 42 11.77 -4.45 -12.71
CA LEU A 42 11.40 -4.92 -14.05
C LEU A 42 9.89 -5.23 -14.16
N ASN A 43 9.28 -5.86 -13.15
CA ASN A 43 7.88 -6.25 -13.21
C ASN A 43 6.93 -5.04 -13.36
N PRO A 44 7.03 -3.97 -12.53
CA PRO A 44 6.26 -2.75 -12.74
C PRO A 44 6.46 -2.14 -14.14
N LEU A 45 7.70 -2.09 -14.64
CA LEU A 45 8.01 -1.53 -15.96
C LEU A 45 7.41 -2.35 -17.10
N MET A 46 7.45 -3.68 -17.02
CA MET A 46 6.86 -4.56 -18.03
C MET A 46 5.34 -4.44 -18.06
N ILE A 47 4.69 -4.50 -16.90
CA ILE A 47 3.23 -4.32 -16.81
C ILE A 47 2.85 -2.94 -17.33
N MET A 48 3.55 -1.88 -16.91
CA MET A 48 3.32 -0.53 -17.43
C MET A 48 3.51 -0.48 -18.95
N GLY A 49 4.57 -1.09 -19.49
CA GLY A 49 4.83 -1.12 -20.94
C GLY A 49 3.68 -1.78 -21.71
N ILE A 50 3.19 -2.91 -21.23
CA ILE A 50 2.00 -3.58 -21.81
C ILE A 50 0.78 -2.64 -21.75
N MET A 51 0.52 -2.03 -20.58
CA MET A 51 -0.64 -1.14 -20.40
C MET A 51 -0.54 0.13 -21.25
N VAL A 52 0.67 0.69 -21.42
CA VAL A 52 0.91 1.79 -22.36
C VAL A 52 0.62 1.33 -23.78
N ILE A 53 1.09 0.18 -24.23
CA ILE A 53 0.83 -0.30 -25.59
C ILE A 53 -0.68 -0.49 -25.83
N VAL A 54 -1.40 -1.07 -24.87
CA VAL A 54 -2.84 -1.36 -24.99
C VAL A 54 -3.69 -0.08 -24.95
N PHE A 55 -3.41 0.84 -24.02
CA PHE A 55 -4.28 1.99 -23.75
C PHE A 55 -3.77 3.33 -24.30
N SER A 56 -2.53 3.43 -24.75
CA SER A 56 -1.99 4.66 -25.35
C SER A 56 -2.76 5.06 -26.60
N SER A 57 -3.28 4.10 -27.37
CA SER A 57 -4.14 4.41 -28.53
C SER A 57 -5.51 4.98 -28.13
N MET A 58 -6.05 4.60 -26.96
CA MET A 58 -7.37 5.03 -26.48
C MET A 58 -7.32 6.39 -25.76
N PHE A 59 -6.27 6.67 -24.98
CA PHE A 59 -6.19 7.87 -24.10
C PHE A 59 -5.09 8.85 -24.48
N ARG A 60 -4.53 8.74 -25.69
CA ARG A 60 -3.37 9.54 -26.15
C ARG A 60 -3.53 11.05 -26.00
N TRP A 61 -4.77 11.54 -26.08
CA TRP A 61 -5.09 12.96 -26.15
C TRP A 61 -5.51 13.59 -24.82
N ASP A 62 -5.89 12.77 -23.84
CA ASP A 62 -6.48 13.24 -22.58
C ASP A 62 -5.47 13.33 -21.43
N ILE A 63 -4.31 12.68 -21.53
CA ILE A 63 -3.32 12.58 -20.44
C ILE A 63 -1.92 12.98 -20.93
N THR A 64 -1.42 14.09 -20.39
CA THR A 64 -0.01 14.49 -20.54
C THR A 64 0.88 13.45 -19.86
N ASN A 65 1.78 12.81 -20.63
CA ASN A 65 2.66 11.75 -20.17
C ASN A 65 1.94 10.53 -19.57
N TYR A 66 1.11 9.86 -20.37
CA TYR A 66 0.40 8.63 -19.99
C TYR A 66 1.25 7.56 -19.27
N PRO A 67 2.51 7.26 -19.67
CA PRO A 67 3.34 6.29 -18.93
C PRO A 67 3.61 6.70 -17.47
N VAL A 68 3.81 8.00 -17.22
CA VAL A 68 4.04 8.56 -15.89
C VAL A 68 2.75 8.49 -15.06
N TYR A 69 1.60 8.80 -15.68
CA TYR A 69 0.29 8.67 -15.05
C TYR A 69 -0.03 7.24 -14.59
N LEU A 70 0.32 6.25 -15.44
CA LEU A 70 0.13 4.84 -15.18
C LEU A 70 1.04 4.32 -14.07
N ILE A 71 2.35 4.56 -14.17
CA ILE A 71 3.30 4.02 -13.19
C ILE A 71 3.00 4.55 -11.78
N ILE A 72 2.56 5.81 -11.66
CA ILE A 72 2.11 6.39 -10.39
C ILE A 72 0.94 5.63 -9.79
N GLY A 73 -0.16 5.50 -10.55
CA GLY A 73 -1.33 4.79 -10.05
C GLY A 73 -1.02 3.34 -9.71
N GLN A 74 -0.27 2.66 -10.58
CA GLN A 74 0.07 1.25 -10.44
C GLN A 74 0.97 1.01 -9.22
N THR A 75 2.00 1.82 -8.99
CA THR A 75 2.93 1.63 -7.85
C THR A 75 2.22 1.81 -6.51
N ILE A 76 1.41 2.86 -6.36
CA ILE A 76 0.67 3.12 -5.11
C ILE A 76 -0.38 2.03 -4.86
N PHE A 77 -1.14 1.65 -5.90
CA PHE A 77 -2.15 0.60 -5.76
C PHE A 77 -1.50 -0.77 -5.46
N SER A 78 -0.39 -1.08 -6.12
CA SER A 78 0.36 -2.33 -5.91
C SER A 78 0.91 -2.42 -4.49
N PHE A 79 1.37 -1.31 -3.91
CA PHE A 79 1.77 -1.28 -2.50
C PHE A 79 0.59 -1.63 -1.57
N VAL A 80 -0.59 -1.05 -1.80
CA VAL A 80 -1.77 -1.29 -0.96
C VAL A 80 -2.24 -2.74 -1.10
N SER A 81 -2.33 -3.23 -2.33
CA SER A 81 -2.70 -4.62 -2.61
C SER A 81 -1.71 -5.61 -2.00
N GLU A 82 -0.39 -5.43 -2.20
CA GLU A 82 0.63 -6.34 -1.66
C GLU A 82 0.66 -6.32 -0.13
N SER A 83 0.66 -5.13 0.48
CA SER A 83 0.77 -4.98 1.93
C SER A 83 -0.43 -5.57 2.68
N THR A 84 -1.65 -5.32 2.20
CA THR A 84 -2.88 -5.84 2.81
C THR A 84 -3.03 -7.35 2.61
N ASN A 85 -2.70 -7.87 1.42
CA ASN A 85 -2.70 -9.32 1.18
C ASN A 85 -1.68 -10.04 2.07
N GLN A 86 -0.45 -9.52 2.18
CA GLN A 86 0.53 -10.13 3.07
C GLN A 86 0.14 -10.02 4.55
N ALA A 87 -0.51 -8.93 4.96
CA ALA A 87 -1.01 -8.76 6.31
C ALA A 87 -2.07 -9.82 6.68
N MET A 88 -2.98 -10.18 5.76
CA MET A 88 -3.97 -11.25 6.00
C MET A 88 -3.35 -12.57 6.44
N TRP A 89 -2.23 -12.94 5.81
CA TRP A 89 -1.51 -14.18 6.08
C TRP A 89 -0.49 -14.08 7.22
N SER A 90 -0.30 -12.90 7.80
CA SER A 90 0.81 -12.67 8.73
C SER A 90 0.69 -13.47 10.02
N ILE A 91 -0.53 -13.68 10.52
CA ILE A 91 -0.77 -14.36 11.79
C ILE A 91 -0.80 -15.88 11.59
N THR A 92 -1.63 -16.35 10.65
CA THR A 92 -1.76 -17.79 10.35
C THR A 92 -0.46 -18.38 9.84
N GLY A 93 0.28 -17.64 8.99
CA GLY A 93 1.59 -18.07 8.48
C GLY A 93 2.70 -18.11 9.54
N ASN A 94 2.54 -17.45 10.68
CA ASN A 94 3.48 -17.48 11.81
C ASN A 94 2.89 -18.16 13.06
N ALA A 95 1.83 -18.96 12.91
CA ALA A 95 1.14 -19.62 14.03
C ALA A 95 2.07 -20.48 14.89
N ALA A 96 3.04 -21.17 14.28
CA ALA A 96 4.01 -21.99 15.00
C ALA A 96 4.87 -21.20 16.00
N LEU A 97 5.23 -19.95 15.67
CA LEU A 97 5.95 -19.05 16.58
C LEU A 97 5.03 -18.53 17.68
N LEU A 98 3.82 -18.12 17.31
CA LEU A 98 2.81 -17.60 18.24
C LEU A 98 2.37 -18.62 19.30
N LYS A 99 2.39 -19.91 18.98
CA LYS A 99 2.07 -21.01 19.93
C LYS A 99 3.22 -21.32 20.90
N LYS A 100 4.47 -21.01 20.54
CA LYS A 100 5.67 -21.40 21.31
C LYS A 100 6.23 -20.28 22.18
N THR A 101 6.00 -19.03 21.82
CA THR A 101 6.62 -17.90 22.53
C THR A 101 5.68 -16.71 22.55
N TYR A 102 5.61 -16.01 23.69
CA TYR A 102 4.82 -14.79 23.79
C TYR A 102 5.48 -13.65 23.00
N VAL A 103 4.82 -13.27 21.91
CA VAL A 103 5.20 -12.14 21.06
C VAL A 103 3.96 -11.27 20.82
N PRO A 104 4.08 -9.93 20.89
CA PRO A 104 2.99 -9.03 20.53
C PRO A 104 2.50 -9.28 19.10
N LYS A 105 1.26 -9.73 18.94
CA LYS A 105 0.70 -10.23 17.67
C LYS A 105 0.64 -9.18 16.56
N TYR A 106 0.52 -7.89 16.91
CA TYR A 106 0.49 -6.78 15.95
C TYR A 106 1.83 -6.59 15.20
N ILE A 107 2.93 -7.14 15.71
CA ILE A 107 4.24 -7.07 15.05
C ILE A 107 4.23 -7.81 13.71
N PHE A 108 3.47 -8.90 13.58
CA PHE A 108 3.45 -9.71 12.37
C PHE A 108 2.75 -8.99 11.19
N PRO A 109 1.52 -8.43 11.33
CA PRO A 109 0.92 -7.64 10.27
C PRO A 109 1.80 -6.44 9.89
N LEU A 110 2.32 -5.71 10.89
CA LEU A 110 3.17 -4.55 10.62
C LEU A 110 4.46 -4.93 9.90
N SER A 111 5.12 -6.04 10.26
CA SER A 111 6.34 -6.48 9.57
C SER A 111 6.09 -6.79 8.09
N LYS A 112 4.91 -7.36 7.76
CA LYS A 112 4.51 -7.62 6.37
C LYS A 112 4.28 -6.33 5.58
N ILE A 113 3.64 -5.35 6.21
CA ILE A 113 3.37 -4.05 5.60
C ILE A 113 4.67 -3.29 5.38
N THR A 114 5.59 -3.30 6.35
CA THR A 114 6.93 -2.71 6.19
C THR A 114 7.78 -3.44 5.15
N SER A 115 7.73 -4.77 5.07
CA SER A 115 8.39 -5.53 4.01
C SER A 115 7.88 -5.11 2.63
N SER A 116 6.56 -4.97 2.48
CA SER A 116 5.93 -4.48 1.25
C SER A 116 6.32 -3.03 0.95
N PHE A 117 6.45 -2.19 1.98
CA PHE A 117 6.90 -0.81 1.81
C PHE A 117 8.34 -0.73 1.29
N VAL A 118 9.24 -1.58 1.79
CA VAL A 118 10.60 -1.69 1.25
C VAL A 118 10.58 -2.15 -0.20
N ASN A 119 9.68 -3.07 -0.58
CA ASN A 119 9.49 -3.42 -1.99
C ASN A 119 9.02 -2.24 -2.84
N THR A 120 8.11 -1.42 -2.31
CA THR A 120 7.68 -0.18 -2.95
C THR A 120 8.84 0.78 -3.14
N LEU A 121 9.78 0.88 -2.20
CA LEU A 121 10.98 1.71 -2.38
C LEU A 121 11.82 1.25 -3.59
N PHE A 122 11.92 -0.06 -3.85
CA PHE A 122 12.53 -0.54 -5.09
C PHE A 122 11.69 -0.18 -6.33
N ALA A 123 10.36 -0.27 -6.24
CA ALA A 123 9.45 0.13 -7.31
C ALA A 123 9.47 1.65 -7.58
N LEU A 124 9.80 2.49 -6.59
CA LEU A 124 10.06 3.91 -6.81
C LEU A 124 11.29 4.12 -7.70
N GLY A 125 12.29 3.23 -7.63
CA GLY A 125 13.41 3.22 -8.58
C GLY A 125 12.94 3.05 -10.03
N ALA A 126 12.02 2.12 -10.30
CA ALA A 126 11.39 1.97 -11.61
C ALA A 126 10.63 3.25 -12.03
N MET A 127 9.88 3.84 -11.11
CA MET A 127 9.17 5.09 -11.35
C MET A 127 10.13 6.23 -11.72
N LEU A 128 11.25 6.38 -11.02
CA LEU A 128 12.27 7.40 -11.33
C LEU A 128 12.88 7.21 -12.73
N ILE A 129 13.12 5.96 -13.15
CA ILE A 129 13.59 5.66 -14.50
C ILE A 129 12.59 6.18 -15.54
N VAL A 130 11.29 5.96 -15.32
CA VAL A 130 10.22 6.45 -16.21
C VAL A 130 10.15 7.98 -16.21
N PHE A 131 10.35 8.64 -15.07
CA PHE A 131 10.34 10.10 -14.98
C PHE A 131 11.46 10.72 -15.82
N ILE A 132 12.67 10.13 -15.76
CA ILE A 132 13.80 10.57 -16.58
C ILE A 132 13.53 10.31 -18.07
N ALA A 133 13.05 9.10 -18.42
CA ALA A 133 12.75 8.73 -19.80
C ALA A 133 11.67 9.65 -20.44
N CYS A 134 10.66 10.03 -19.67
CA CYS A 134 9.58 10.93 -20.11
C CYS A 134 9.89 12.42 -19.91
N ARG A 135 11.12 12.78 -19.51
CA ARG A 135 11.58 14.16 -19.29
C ARG A 135 10.67 14.96 -18.33
N VAL A 136 10.23 14.34 -17.25
CA VAL A 136 9.46 15.01 -16.19
C VAL A 136 10.32 16.10 -15.55
N LYS A 137 9.74 17.29 -15.37
CA LYS A 137 10.42 18.40 -14.68
C LYS A 137 10.45 18.14 -13.18
N PHE A 138 11.64 17.95 -12.62
CA PHE A 138 11.80 17.86 -11.17
C PHE A 138 11.45 19.20 -10.52
N ASN A 139 10.61 19.17 -9.49
CA ASN A 139 10.22 20.35 -8.72
C ASN A 139 10.56 20.16 -7.23
N ILE A 140 10.48 21.25 -6.46
CA ILE A 140 10.71 21.19 -5.01
C ILE A 140 9.60 20.44 -4.26
N TYR A 141 8.39 20.41 -4.82
CA TYR A 141 7.24 19.72 -4.22
C TYR A 141 7.40 18.19 -4.20
N MET A 142 8.31 17.62 -5.00
CA MET A 142 8.65 16.19 -4.93
C MET A 142 9.23 15.78 -3.56
N LEU A 143 9.75 16.73 -2.77
CA LEU A 143 10.14 16.48 -1.38
C LEU A 143 8.95 16.10 -0.48
N PHE A 144 7.71 16.34 -0.92
CA PHE A 144 6.49 15.93 -0.23
C PHE A 144 6.06 14.49 -0.55
N LEU A 145 6.60 13.85 -1.59
CA LEU A 145 6.26 12.46 -1.95
C LEU A 145 6.44 11.45 -0.80
N PRO A 146 7.50 11.54 0.05
CA PRO A 146 7.63 10.69 1.23
C PRO A 146 6.47 10.84 2.23
N VAL A 147 5.87 12.04 2.34
CA VAL A 147 4.70 12.27 3.21
C VAL A 147 3.49 11.53 2.67
N VAL A 148 3.22 11.62 1.37
CA VAL A 148 2.12 10.88 0.74
C VAL A 148 2.31 9.37 0.87
N LEU A 149 3.53 8.87 0.70
CA LEU A 149 3.86 7.45 0.93
C LEU A 149 3.62 7.04 2.39
N LEU A 150 3.90 7.92 3.34
CA LEU A 150 3.65 7.69 4.76
C LEU A 150 2.15 7.65 5.05
N GLU A 151 1.34 8.51 4.44
CA GLU A 151 -0.13 8.45 4.55
C GLU A 151 -0.66 7.09 4.09
N VAL A 152 -0.23 6.63 2.91
CA VAL A 152 -0.62 5.31 2.38
C VAL A 152 -0.13 4.19 3.29
N TYR A 153 1.10 4.29 3.82
CA TYR A 153 1.64 3.31 4.77
C TYR A 153 0.80 3.19 6.05
N VAL A 154 0.38 4.33 6.60
CA VAL A 154 -0.48 4.38 7.79
C VAL A 154 -1.87 3.82 7.48
N PHE A 155 -2.44 4.17 6.33
CA PHE A 155 -3.70 3.62 5.86
C PHE A 155 -3.65 2.09 5.72
N CYS A 156 -2.60 1.56 5.07
CA CYS A 156 -2.37 0.12 4.92
C CYS A 156 -2.15 -0.57 6.28
N SER A 157 -1.48 0.09 7.22
CA SER A 157 -1.28 -0.42 8.59
C SER A 157 -2.60 -0.67 9.31
N GLY A 158 -3.54 0.27 9.21
CA GLY A 158 -4.88 0.11 9.78
C GLY A 158 -5.70 -0.99 9.12
N LEU A 159 -5.79 -0.93 7.79
CA LEU A 159 -6.58 -1.89 7.00
C LEU A 159 -6.00 -3.31 7.12
N GLY A 160 -4.67 -3.44 7.06
CA GLY A 160 -3.96 -4.71 7.20
C GLY A 160 -4.14 -5.34 8.59
N LEU A 161 -4.17 -4.56 9.67
CA LEU A 161 -4.50 -5.07 11.01
C LEU A 161 -5.93 -5.62 11.07
N LEU A 162 -6.88 -4.87 10.52
CA LEU A 162 -8.29 -5.27 10.47
C LEU A 162 -8.45 -6.59 9.68
N LEU A 163 -7.83 -6.67 8.50
CA LEU A 163 -7.89 -7.85 7.63
C LEU A 163 -7.18 -9.06 8.22
N ALA A 164 -6.01 -8.88 8.85
CA ALA A 164 -5.27 -9.95 9.54
C ALA A 164 -6.12 -10.58 10.63
N GLN A 165 -6.78 -9.75 11.45
CA GLN A 165 -7.69 -10.21 12.46
C GLN A 165 -8.90 -10.93 11.85
N GLY A 166 -9.53 -10.33 10.84
CA GLY A 166 -10.68 -10.94 10.15
C GLY A 166 -10.34 -12.35 9.69
N THR A 167 -9.20 -12.48 9.00
CA THR A 167 -8.71 -13.74 8.43
C THR A 167 -8.48 -14.83 9.48
N VAL A 168 -8.05 -14.48 10.69
CA VAL A 168 -7.86 -15.44 11.79
C VAL A 168 -9.19 -16.06 12.23
N PHE A 169 -10.27 -15.28 12.25
CA PHE A 169 -11.59 -15.79 12.64
C PHE A 169 -12.36 -16.40 11.46
N PHE A 170 -12.19 -15.84 10.26
CA PHE A 170 -12.89 -16.24 9.05
C PHE A 170 -11.91 -16.33 7.88
N ARG A 171 -11.57 -17.55 7.47
CA ARG A 171 -10.62 -17.78 6.37
C ARG A 171 -11.14 -17.24 5.04
N ASP A 172 -12.47 -17.20 4.85
CA ASP A 172 -13.12 -16.77 3.62
C ASP A 172 -12.88 -15.29 3.28
N ILE A 173 -12.47 -14.48 4.27
CA ILE A 173 -12.09 -13.08 4.06
C ILE A 173 -10.99 -12.94 3.01
N GLN A 174 -10.12 -13.95 2.86
CA GLN A 174 -9.07 -13.94 1.84
C GLN A 174 -9.65 -13.94 0.42
N TYR A 175 -10.65 -14.77 0.16
CA TYR A 175 -11.31 -14.84 -1.15
C TYR A 175 -12.14 -13.59 -1.42
N ILE A 176 -12.90 -13.14 -0.41
CA ILE A 176 -13.71 -11.92 -0.50
C ILE A 176 -12.80 -10.71 -0.78
N TYR A 177 -11.68 -10.60 -0.07
CA TYR A 177 -10.75 -9.50 -0.25
C TYR A 177 -10.04 -9.56 -1.61
N GLY A 178 -9.72 -10.75 -2.11
CA GLY A 178 -9.18 -10.93 -3.46
C GLY A 178 -10.11 -10.34 -4.52
N ALA A 179 -11.41 -10.68 -4.47
CA ALA A 179 -12.41 -10.11 -5.36
C ALA A 179 -12.58 -8.60 -5.16
N PHE A 180 -12.54 -8.13 -3.90
CA PHE A 180 -12.61 -6.70 -3.57
C PHE A 180 -11.45 -5.91 -4.17
N ILE A 181 -10.20 -6.39 -4.07
CA ILE A 181 -9.03 -5.76 -4.70
C ILE A 181 -9.22 -5.65 -6.21
N THR A 182 -9.75 -6.68 -6.88
CA THR A 182 -10.01 -6.62 -8.32
C THR A 182 -11.00 -5.50 -8.66
N VAL A 183 -12.14 -5.45 -7.96
CA VAL A 183 -13.13 -4.37 -8.15
C VAL A 183 -12.50 -3.00 -7.85
N TRP A 184 -11.73 -2.89 -6.77
CA TRP A 184 -11.10 -1.65 -6.35
C TRP A 184 -10.05 -1.15 -7.34
N THR A 185 -9.38 -2.07 -8.05
CA THR A 185 -8.43 -1.74 -9.14
C THR A 185 -9.13 -0.97 -10.25
N TYR A 186 -10.32 -1.41 -10.65
CA TYR A 186 -11.09 -0.78 -11.73
C TYR A 186 -11.87 0.46 -11.29
N LEU A 187 -12.34 0.50 -10.03
CA LEU A 187 -12.95 1.70 -9.44
C LEU A 187 -11.94 2.81 -9.15
N THR A 188 -10.65 2.47 -9.05
CA THR A 188 -9.59 3.47 -8.95
C THR A 188 -9.14 3.84 -10.36
N PRO A 189 -9.12 5.13 -10.74
CA PRO A 189 -8.73 5.56 -12.08
C PRO A 189 -7.22 5.47 -12.27
N ILE A 190 -6.71 4.24 -12.34
CA ILE A 190 -5.31 3.90 -12.57
C ILE A 190 -5.01 4.06 -14.06
N PHE A 191 -5.85 3.47 -14.92
CA PHE A 191 -5.63 3.35 -16.36
C PHE A 191 -6.30 4.43 -17.20
N TYR A 192 -7.30 5.12 -16.64
CA TYR A 192 -8.12 6.07 -17.38
C TYR A 192 -8.27 7.38 -16.60
N PRO A 193 -8.57 8.51 -17.28
CA PRO A 193 -8.84 9.78 -16.63
C PRO A 193 -10.25 9.79 -16.03
N ILE A 194 -10.40 10.32 -14.82
CA ILE A 194 -11.69 10.29 -14.10
C ILE A 194 -12.77 11.14 -14.78
N GLN A 195 -12.37 12.11 -15.62
CA GLN A 195 -13.25 13.05 -16.32
C GLN A 195 -14.15 12.38 -17.37
N GLN A 196 -13.78 11.19 -17.85
CA GLN A 196 -14.58 10.43 -18.81
C GLN A 196 -15.72 9.64 -18.16
N LEU A 197 -15.76 9.56 -16.83
CA LEU A 197 -16.81 8.83 -16.13
C LEU A 197 -18.08 9.68 -15.97
N PRO A 198 -19.26 9.03 -15.89
CA PRO A 198 -20.50 9.69 -15.50
C PRO A 198 -20.35 10.44 -14.17
N PHE A 199 -21.05 11.58 -14.04
CA PHE A 199 -20.91 12.49 -12.89
C PHE A 199 -21.09 11.79 -11.53
N GLU A 200 -22.10 10.92 -11.40
CA GLU A 200 -22.38 10.19 -10.15
C GLU A 200 -21.21 9.27 -9.75
N LEU A 201 -20.66 8.54 -10.71
CA LEU A 201 -19.56 7.62 -10.46
C LEU A 201 -18.27 8.37 -10.13
N MET A 202 -17.99 9.46 -10.87
CA MET A 202 -16.88 10.37 -10.56
C MET A 202 -17.00 10.92 -9.14
N TRP A 203 -18.19 11.38 -8.73
CA TRP A 203 -18.42 11.93 -7.40
C TRP A 203 -18.19 10.86 -6.32
N MET A 204 -18.69 9.64 -6.53
CA MET A 204 -18.50 8.53 -5.60
C MET A 204 -17.03 8.17 -5.43
N ILE A 205 -16.28 8.05 -6.53
CA ILE A 205 -14.85 7.73 -6.48
C ILE A 205 -14.07 8.85 -5.76
N LYS A 206 -14.36 10.11 -6.05
CA LYS A 206 -13.66 11.25 -5.43
C LYS A 206 -13.82 11.32 -3.91
N HIS A 207 -15.00 10.97 -3.40
CA HIS A 207 -15.31 11.15 -1.97
C HIS A 207 -15.21 9.87 -1.15
N PHE A 208 -15.40 8.69 -1.74
CA PHE A 208 -15.40 7.43 -0.99
C PHE A 208 -14.16 6.57 -1.21
N ASN A 209 -13.38 6.79 -2.28
CA ASN A 209 -12.18 5.98 -2.53
C ASN A 209 -10.93 6.65 -1.93
N PRO A 210 -10.35 6.11 -0.83
CA PRO A 210 -9.16 6.70 -0.23
C PRO A 210 -7.94 6.68 -1.15
N LEU A 211 -7.80 5.62 -1.96
CA LEU A 211 -6.67 5.48 -2.90
C LEU A 211 -6.68 6.54 -3.97
N TYR A 212 -7.86 6.99 -4.38
CA TYR A 212 -7.97 8.09 -5.32
C TYR A 212 -7.31 9.36 -4.77
N SER A 213 -7.51 9.68 -3.48
CA SER A 213 -6.86 10.84 -2.85
C SER A 213 -5.34 10.75 -2.92
N TYR A 214 -4.75 9.64 -2.47
CA TYR A 214 -3.29 9.47 -2.44
C TYR A 214 -2.66 9.48 -3.84
N ILE A 215 -3.29 8.80 -4.80
CA ILE A 215 -2.82 8.77 -6.19
C ILE A 215 -2.92 10.17 -6.81
N THR A 216 -3.99 10.90 -6.53
CA THR A 216 -4.17 12.28 -7.03
C THR A 216 -3.12 13.22 -6.46
N GLN A 217 -2.83 13.16 -5.16
CA GLN A 217 -1.72 13.93 -4.56
C GLN A 217 -0.37 13.66 -5.26
N PHE A 218 -0.06 12.39 -5.49
CA PHE A 218 1.16 11.99 -6.21
C PHE A 218 1.20 12.54 -7.64
N ARG A 219 0.06 12.45 -8.36
CA ARG A 219 -0.06 12.94 -9.75
C ARG A 219 0.05 14.46 -9.82
N THR A 220 -0.59 15.21 -8.94
CA THR A 220 -0.50 16.68 -8.90
C THR A 220 0.95 17.13 -8.69
N ILE A 221 1.69 16.50 -7.77
CA ILE A 221 3.09 16.84 -7.51
C ILE A 221 3.98 16.58 -8.74
N VAL A 222 3.81 15.43 -9.40
CA VAL A 222 4.72 14.96 -10.45
C VAL A 222 4.34 15.47 -11.84
N LEU A 223 3.06 15.41 -12.20
CA LEU A 223 2.56 15.74 -13.54
C LEU A 223 2.27 17.24 -13.69
N GLU A 224 1.56 17.82 -12.72
CA GLU A 224 1.16 19.24 -12.77
C GLU A 224 2.25 20.16 -12.24
N GLY A 225 3.12 19.62 -11.39
CA GLY A 225 4.24 20.37 -10.84
C GLY A 225 3.83 21.34 -9.74
N THR A 226 2.66 21.15 -9.13
CA THR A 226 2.03 22.03 -8.13
C THR A 226 1.93 21.33 -6.77
N PHE A 227 1.72 22.12 -5.72
CA PHE A 227 1.43 21.57 -4.40
C PHE A 227 -0.03 21.07 -4.34
N PRO A 228 -0.30 19.86 -3.80
CA PRO A 228 -1.68 19.37 -3.70
C PRO A 228 -2.56 20.28 -2.84
N ASP A 229 -3.87 20.28 -3.12
CA ASP A 229 -4.84 20.99 -2.29
C ASP A 229 -4.74 20.49 -0.83
N LEU A 230 -4.65 21.44 0.11
CA LEU A 230 -4.64 21.19 1.55
C LEU A 230 -5.84 20.36 2.00
N ARG A 231 -7.01 20.51 1.35
CA ARG A 231 -8.20 19.70 1.64
C ARG A 231 -7.99 18.23 1.28
N LEU A 232 -7.31 17.96 0.17
CA LEU A 232 -7.01 16.60 -0.29
C LEU A 232 -6.01 15.91 0.65
N ILE A 233 -5.00 16.65 1.09
CA ILE A 233 -4.01 16.19 2.08
C ILE A 233 -4.70 15.91 3.42
N ALA A 234 -5.48 16.87 3.94
CA ALA A 234 -6.20 16.70 5.20
C ALA A 234 -7.15 15.50 5.15
N TYR A 235 -7.87 15.32 4.04
CA TYR A 235 -8.69 14.13 3.83
C TYR A 235 -7.87 12.85 3.86
N GLY A 236 -6.72 12.80 3.16
CA GLY A 236 -5.80 11.67 3.16
C GLY A 236 -5.29 11.29 4.55
N ILE A 237 -4.89 12.29 5.35
CA ILE A 237 -4.43 12.12 6.73
C ILE A 237 -5.56 11.60 7.63
N VAL A 238 -6.75 12.19 7.53
CA VAL A 238 -7.91 11.78 8.34
C VAL A 238 -8.29 10.35 8.04
N VAL A 239 -8.37 9.96 6.76
CA VAL A 239 -8.73 8.59 6.39
C VAL A 239 -7.66 7.57 6.79
N ALA A 240 -6.37 7.92 6.63
CA ALA A 240 -5.27 7.08 7.11
C ALA A 240 -5.34 6.90 8.64
N GLY A 241 -5.56 7.99 9.38
CA GLY A 241 -5.68 7.98 10.83
C GLY A 241 -6.88 7.18 11.32
N LEU A 242 -8.05 7.33 10.67
CA LEU A 242 -9.25 6.56 10.98
C LEU A 242 -9.06 5.07 10.71
N SER A 243 -8.49 4.71 9.55
CA SER A 243 -8.13 3.32 9.23
C SER A 243 -7.24 2.72 10.31
N LEU A 244 -6.18 3.45 10.70
CA LEU A 244 -5.27 3.00 11.74
C LEU A 244 -5.96 2.85 13.10
N ALA A 245 -6.76 3.84 13.51
CA ALA A 245 -7.45 3.82 14.80
C ALA A 245 -8.44 2.65 14.91
N ILE A 246 -9.26 2.45 13.86
CA ILE A 246 -10.23 1.34 13.79
C ILE A 246 -9.48 0.00 13.78
N GLY A 247 -8.48 -0.15 12.91
CA GLY A 247 -7.68 -1.37 12.81
C GLY A 247 -7.01 -1.73 14.13
N LEU A 248 -6.35 -0.78 14.80
CA LEU A 248 -5.73 -1.00 16.10
C LEU A 248 -6.75 -1.36 17.18
N PHE A 249 -7.86 -0.62 17.26
CA PHE A 249 -8.88 -0.85 18.28
C PHE A 249 -9.49 -2.25 18.17
N VAL A 250 -9.89 -2.64 16.96
CA VAL A 250 -10.54 -3.94 16.70
C VAL A 250 -9.54 -5.09 16.93
N PHE A 251 -8.28 -4.91 16.51
CA PHE A 251 -7.21 -5.89 16.68
C PHE A 251 -6.90 -6.14 18.15
N LEU A 252 -6.64 -5.08 18.90
CA LEU A 252 -6.26 -5.16 20.30
C LEU A 252 -7.38 -5.73 21.18
N LYS A 253 -8.65 -5.52 20.80
CA LYS A 253 -9.80 -6.05 21.54
C LYS A 253 -9.96 -7.57 21.39
N LYS A 254 -9.57 -8.16 20.26
CA LYS A 254 -9.75 -9.61 20.02
C LYS A 254 -8.45 -10.43 19.96
N GLN A 255 -7.28 -9.79 20.07
CA GLN A 255 -5.99 -10.47 19.92
C GLN A 255 -5.81 -11.69 20.84
N ASP A 256 -6.39 -11.68 22.05
CA ASP A 256 -6.23 -12.78 23.02
C ASP A 256 -6.85 -14.09 22.54
N LYS A 257 -7.92 -13.99 21.73
CA LYS A 257 -8.61 -15.15 21.18
C LYS A 257 -7.86 -15.79 20.00
N PHE A 258 -6.85 -15.16 19.42
CA PHE A 258 -6.20 -15.66 18.20
C PHE A 258 -5.62 -17.07 18.39
N ILE A 259 -5.09 -17.39 19.57
CA ILE A 259 -4.47 -18.70 19.86
C ILE A 259 -5.49 -19.85 19.74
N LEU A 260 -6.78 -19.58 19.91
CA LEU A 260 -7.84 -20.60 19.80
C LEU A 260 -8.19 -20.94 18.34
N TYR A 261 -7.86 -20.08 17.38
CA TYR A 261 -8.28 -20.19 15.97
C TYR A 261 -7.11 -20.44 14.99
N ILE A 262 -5.87 -20.34 15.47
CA ILE A 262 -4.64 -20.66 14.71
C ILE A 262 -4.08 -22.02 15.13
#